data_AF-A0A971KF20-F1
#
_entry.id   AF-A0A971KF20-F1
#
_cell.length_a   1.000
_cell.length_b   1.000
_cell.length_c   1.000
_cell.angle_alpha   90.00
_cell.angle_beta   90.00
_cell.angle_gamma   90.00
#
_symmetry.space_group_name_H-M   'P 1'
#
loop_
_entity.id
_entity.type
_entity.pdbx_description
1 polymer ?
#
loop_
_entity_poly.entity_id
_entity_poly.type
_entity_poly.pdbx_seq_one_letter_code
_entity_poly.pdbx_strand_id
1 'polypeptide(L)' 'MDRVGKELYELCCSFLQLLEVLKKKGIISDSEYELHGKLKEQFIHQEKNKLSI' A
#
# COMPACT_ATOMS: atom_id res chain seq x y z
N MET A 1 11.87 13.89 6.83
CA MET A 1 11.08 13.56 5.63
C MET A 1 10.77 14.89 4.96
N ASP A 2 11.11 15.06 3.68
CA ASP A 2 10.72 16.26 2.95
C ASP A 2 9.20 16.29 2.75
N ARG A 3 8.68 17.43 2.27
CA ARG A 3 7.23 17.63 2.10
C ARG A 3 6.61 16.57 1.18
N VAL A 4 7.32 16.21 0.11
CA VAL A 4 6.88 15.20 -0.86
C VAL A 4 6.79 13.82 -0.19
N GLY A 5 7.79 13.44 0.61
CA GLY A 5 7.77 12.18 1.33
C GLY A 5 6.63 12.10 2.35
N LYS A 6 6.28 13.22 2.99
CA LYS A 6 5.13 13.28 3.91
C LYS A 6 3.80 13.13 3.17
N GLU A 7 3.60 13.86 2.07
CA GLU A 7 2.39 13.77 1.24
C GLU A 7 2.24 12.35 0.66
N LEU A 8 3.34 11.73 0.23
CA LEU A 8 3.35 10.35 -0.25
C LEU A 8 2.99 9.34 0.86
N TYR A 9 3.51 9.55 2.07
CA TYR A 9 3.17 8.72 3.22
C TYR A 9 1.66 8.80 3.55
N GLU A 10 1.10 10.01 3.59
CA GLU A 10 -0.33 10.22 3.84
C GLU A 10 -1.21 9.58 2.76
N LEU A 11 -0.80 9.67 1.48
CA LEU A 11 -1.49 9.01 0.37
C LEU A 11 -1.48 7.49 0.52
N CYS A 12 -0.32 6.90 0.86
CA CYS A 12 -0.19 5.47 1.11
C CYS A 12 -1.07 5.01 2.27
N CYS A 13 -1.11 5.74 3.38
CA CYS A 13 -2.01 5.45 4.50
C CYS A 13 -3.48 5.51 4.09
N SER A 14 -3.87 6.53 3.33
CA SER A 14 -5.24 6.70 2.84
C SER A 14 -5.67 5.55 1.91
N PHE A 15 -4.76 5.09 1.05
CA PHE A 15 -5.02 3.95 0.17
C PHE A 15 -5.23 2.65 0.95
N LEU A 16 -4.44 2.39 1.99
CA LEU A 16 -4.60 1.20 2.84
C LEU A 16 -5.95 1.21 3.57
N GLN A 17 -6.35 2.36 4.11
CA GLN A 17 -7.67 2.51 4.74
C GLN A 17 -8.80 2.28 3.74
N LEU A 18 -8.66 2.77 2.51
CA LEU A 18 -9.65 2.52 1.46
C LEU A 18 -9.80 1.03 1.17
N LEU A 19 -8.70 0.29 1.04
CA LEU A 19 -8.73 -1.17 0.82
C LEU A 19 -9.46 -1.91 1.94
N GLU A 20 -9.22 -1.55 3.20
CA GLU A 20 -9.95 -2.15 4.34
C GLU A 20 -11.45 -1.84 4.29
N VAL A 21 -11.82 -0.62 3.91
CA VAL A 21 -13.23 -0.23 3.77
C VAL A 21 -13.90 -1.00 2.63
N LEU A 22 -13.24 -1.13 1.49
CA LEU A 22 -13.75 -1.90 0.35
C LEU A 22 -13.95 -3.36 0.72
N LYS A 23 -13.01 -3.95 1.45
CA LYS A 23 -13.13 -5.31 2.00
C LYS A 23 -14.32 -5.44 2.96
N LYS A 24 -14.42 -4.54 3.95
CA LYS A 24 -15.53 -4.55 4.93
C LYS A 24 -16.90 -4.39 4.28
N LYS A 25 -16.97 -3.66 3.16
CA LYS A 25 -18.19 -3.52 2.35
C LYS A 25 -18.47 -4.71 1.44
N GLY A 26 -17.59 -5.70 1.37
CA GLY A 26 -17.70 -6.84 0.47
C GLY A 26 -17.55 -6.48 -1.01
N ILE A 27 -16.99 -5.30 -1.32
CA ILE A 27 -16.75 -4.85 -2.70
C ILE A 27 -15.57 -5.60 -3.31
N ILE A 28 -14.55 -5.88 -2.49
CA ILE A 28 -13.42 -6.75 -2.83
C ILE A 28 -13.44 -7.98 -1.94
N SER A 29 -13.07 -9.12 -2.52
CA SER A 29 -12.95 -10.40 -1.85
C SER A 29 -11.68 -10.48 -0.98
N ASP A 30 -11.63 -11.49 -0.11
CA ASP A 30 -10.43 -11.77 0.70
C ASP A 30 -9.20 -12.04 -0.17
N SER A 31 -9.36 -12.72 -1.30
CA SER A 31 -8.26 -13.02 -2.24
C SER A 31 -7.75 -11.76 -2.95
N GLU A 32 -8.64 -10.85 -3.35
CA GLU A 32 -8.25 -9.55 -3.91
C GLU A 32 -7.51 -8.70 -2.86
N TYR A 33 -8.00 -8.65 -1.63
CA TYR A 33 -7.32 -7.96 -0.54
C TYR A 33 -5.92 -8.53 -0.25
N GLU A 34 -5.80 -9.86 -0.22
CA GLU A 34 -4.52 -10.54 0.01
C GLU A 34 -3.53 -10.33 -1.15
N LEU A 35 -4.01 -10.34 -2.40
CA LEU A 35 -3.22 -10.00 -3.59
C LEU A 35 -2.68 -8.57 -3.51
N HIS A 36 -3.52 -7.60 -3.16
CA HIS A 36 -3.10 -6.21 -2.96
C HIS A 36 -2.09 -6.08 -1.81
N GLY A 37 -2.24 -6.86 -0.73
CA GLY A 37 -1.26 -6.96 0.34
C GLY A 37 0.11 -7.44 -0.13
N LYS A 38 0.16 -8.51 -0.94
CA LYS A 38 1.40 -9.06 -1.50
C LYS A 38 2.07 -8.07 -2.47
N LEU A 39 1.30 -7.41 -3.33
CA LEU A 39 1.82 -6.38 -4.25
C LEU A 39 2.46 -5.21 -3.49
N LYS A 40 1.87 -4.78 -2.36
CA LYS A 40 2.44 -3.77 -1.48
C LYS A 40 3.81 -4.20 -0.92
N GLU A 41 3.90 -5.43 -0.41
CA GLU A 41 5.16 -5.95 0.14
C GLU A 41 6.25 -6.04 -0.92
N GLN A 42 5.90 -6.51 -2.13
CA GLN A 42 6.82 -6.56 -3.26
C GLN A 42 7.32 -5.18 -3.67
N PHE A 43 6.44 -4.18 -3.73
CA PHE A 43 6.82 -2.80 -4.02
C PHE A 43 7.81 -2.26 -2.98
N ILE A 44 7.51 -2.42 -1.69
CA ILE A 44 8.41 -1.98 -0.60
C ILE A 44 9.77 -2.67 -0.71
N HIS A 45 9.80 -3.97 -1.01
CA HIS A 45 11.02 -4.74 -1.15
C HIS A 45 11.88 -4.24 -2.33
N GLN A 46 11.26 -3.98 -3.49
CA GLN A 46 11.95 -3.44 -4.67
C GLN A 46 12.54 -2.05 -4.41
N GLU A 47 11.79 -1.16 -3.76
CA GLU A 47 12.27 0.19 -3.46
C GLU A 47 13.39 0.19 -2.41
N LYS A 48 13.35 -0.72 -1.42
CA LYS A 48 14.46 -0.92 -0.46
C LYS A 48 15.74 -1.39 -1.15
N ASN A 49 15.64 -2.29 -2.12
CA ASN A 49 16.80 -2.74 -2.90
C ASN A 49 17.38 -1.62 -3.78
N LYS A 50 16.54 -0.76 -4.37
CA LYS A 50 17.02 0.40 -5.13
C LYS A 50 17.77 1.43 -4.28
N LEU A 51 17.37 1.61 -3.02
CA LEU A 51 18.02 2.53 -2.07
C LEU A 51 19.32 1.96 -1.46
N SER A 52 19.66 0.71 -1.78
CA SER A 52 20.86 0.02 -1.29
C SER A 52 22.01 0.01 -2.31
N ILE A 53 21.87 0.74 -3.43
CA ILE A 53 22.88 0.92 -4.49
C ILE A 53 23.31 2.38 -4.52
#